data_AF-A0A126P6M1-F1
#
_entry.id   AF-A0A126P6M1-F1
#
_cell.length_a   1.000
_cell.length_b   1.000
_cell.length_c   1.000
_cell.angle_alpha   90.00
_cell.angle_beta   90.00
_cell.angle_gamma   90.00
#
_symmetry.space_group_name_H-M   'P 1'
#
loop_
_entity.id
_entity.type
_entity.pdbx_description
1 polymer ?
#
loop_
_entity_poly.entity_id
_entity_poly.type
_entity_poly.pdbx_seq_one_letter_code
_entity_poly.pdbx_strand_id
1 'polypeptide(L)'
;MELSDLFLTPLYLGIFYAVAFGIRARVTNQFTKQFFIPALTLKFVGAIALGLIYQFYYNGGDTYNYFYHTQIINSAFGDSFSAGIKLLLDNGGSTDPATAKYVAQMYWHQPHSAEYATVRVAAFFGLFCFNCYTVIALFFAATSFSGLWAMYVTFAKIRPHVYKQLAWAIFYIPSMFFWGSGLMKDSLAMGALGWLFYALYRGAIQKRGIPQAAAIGFLAAYALLSIKVYILLCFLPGALLWVFNENNALIKTKPYGCWPSPYSS
;
A
#
# COMPACT_ATOMS: atom_id res chain seq x y z
N MET A 1 3.39 -12.81 -20.93
CA MET A 1 2.16 -13.46 -20.45
C MET A 1 2.25 -14.92 -20.79
N GLU A 2 2.17 -15.78 -19.78
CA GLU A 2 2.16 -17.23 -19.97
C GLU A 2 0.73 -17.76 -20.09
N LEU A 3 0.54 -18.97 -20.61
CA LEU A 3 -0.78 -19.62 -20.68
C LEU A 3 -1.42 -19.76 -19.29
N SER A 4 -0.59 -19.90 -18.25
CA SER A 4 -0.98 -19.93 -16.83
C SER A 4 -1.71 -18.65 -16.39
N ASP A 5 -1.34 -17.49 -16.94
CA ASP A 5 -1.98 -16.20 -16.64
C ASP A 5 -3.47 -16.21 -17.05
N LEU A 6 -3.84 -16.93 -18.11
CA LEU A 6 -5.21 -16.98 -18.63
C LEU A 6 -6.17 -17.66 -17.66
N PHE A 7 -5.68 -18.64 -16.89
CA PHE A 7 -6.49 -19.41 -15.94
C PHE A 7 -6.37 -18.88 -14.51
N LEU A 8 -5.17 -18.53 -14.08
CA LEU A 8 -4.93 -18.04 -12.72
C LEU A 8 -5.49 -16.63 -12.52
N THR A 9 -5.39 -15.75 -13.52
CA THR A 9 -5.85 -14.36 -13.36
C THR A 9 -7.35 -14.27 -13.07
N PRO A 10 -8.25 -14.91 -13.84
CA PRO A 10 -9.69 -14.88 -13.53
C PRO A 10 -10.03 -15.51 -12.17
N LEU A 11 -9.33 -16.60 -11.81
CA LEU A 11 -9.51 -17.26 -10.51
C LEU A 11 -9.18 -16.30 -9.35
N TYR A 12 -8.00 -15.67 -9.38
CA TYR A 12 -7.60 -14.74 -8.33
C TYR A 12 -8.42 -13.46 -8.33
N LEU A 13 -8.86 -12.96 -9.49
CA LEU A 13 -9.84 -11.87 -9.55
C LEU A 13 -11.13 -12.25 -8.81
N GLY A 14 -11.64 -13.47 -9.03
CA GLY A 14 -12.78 -14.01 -8.29
C GLY A 14 -12.55 -14.01 -6.78
N ILE A 15 -11.38 -14.47 -6.32
CA ILE A 15 -11.00 -14.47 -4.90
C ILE A 15 -10.93 -13.04 -4.35
N PHE A 16 -10.27 -12.11 -5.05
CA PHE A 16 -10.16 -10.72 -4.62
C PHE A 16 -11.53 -10.04 -4.54
N TYR A 17 -12.41 -10.26 -5.52
CA TYR A 17 -13.77 -9.73 -5.46
C TYR A 17 -14.58 -10.37 -4.34
N ALA A 18 -14.48 -11.68 -4.11
CA ALA A 18 -15.16 -12.35 -3.00
C ALA A 18 -14.74 -11.74 -1.65
N VAL A 19 -13.44 -11.55 -1.44
CA VAL A 19 -12.91 -10.85 -0.25
C VAL A 19 -13.43 -9.42 -0.19
N ALA A 20 -13.37 -8.68 -1.30
CA ALA A 20 -13.82 -7.29 -1.36
C ALA A 20 -15.31 -7.16 -0.99
N PHE A 21 -16.18 -8.00 -1.53
CA PHE A 21 -17.61 -8.02 -1.18
C PHE A 21 -17.83 -8.43 0.28
N GLY A 22 -17.06 -9.39 0.80
CA GLY A 22 -17.13 -9.82 2.21
C GLY A 22 -16.75 -8.72 3.21
N ILE A 23 -15.75 -7.90 2.90
CA ILE A 23 -15.32 -6.81 3.78
C ILE A 23 -16.08 -5.49 3.55
N ARG A 24 -16.71 -5.30 2.38
CA ARG A 24 -17.35 -4.04 1.96
C ARG A 24 -18.29 -3.48 3.02
N ALA A 25 -19.13 -4.32 3.64
CA ALA A 25 -20.07 -3.85 4.66
C ALA A 25 -19.38 -3.27 5.91
N ARG A 26 -18.16 -3.74 6.24
CA ARG A 26 -17.39 -3.30 7.41
C ARG A 26 -16.57 -2.04 7.15
N VAL A 27 -16.17 -1.82 5.89
CA VAL A 27 -15.24 -0.74 5.50
C VAL A 27 -15.92 0.40 4.74
N THR A 28 -17.24 0.34 4.53
CA THR A 28 -18.02 1.34 3.81
C THR A 28 -19.26 1.78 4.59
N ASN A 29 -19.90 2.87 4.15
CA ASN A 29 -21.19 3.35 4.66
C ASN A 29 -22.16 3.58 3.48
N GLN A 30 -23.40 4.03 3.77
CA GLN A 30 -24.43 4.27 2.75
C GLN A 30 -23.96 5.17 1.59
N PHE A 31 -23.10 6.16 1.87
CA PHE A 31 -22.60 7.10 0.88
C PHE A 31 -21.36 6.58 0.14
N THR A 32 -20.44 5.92 0.85
CA THR A 32 -19.15 5.49 0.27
C THR A 32 -19.23 4.15 -0.45
N LYS A 33 -20.20 3.28 -0.11
CA LYS A 33 -20.33 1.92 -0.66
C LYS A 33 -20.36 1.89 -2.19
N GLN A 34 -20.89 2.93 -2.83
CA GLN A 34 -21.04 3.01 -4.29
C GLN A 34 -19.68 3.12 -5.01
N PHE A 35 -18.64 3.64 -4.35
CA PHE A 35 -17.33 3.83 -4.95
C PHE A 35 -16.39 2.64 -4.75
N PHE A 36 -16.64 1.79 -3.76
CA PHE A 36 -15.70 0.75 -3.33
C PHE A 36 -15.34 -0.25 -4.44
N ILE A 37 -16.35 -0.91 -5.01
CA ILE A 37 -16.12 -1.91 -6.06
C ILE A 37 -15.66 -1.25 -7.37
N PRO A 38 -16.29 -0.16 -7.87
CA PRO A 38 -15.81 0.48 -9.11
C PRO A 38 -14.37 0.98 -9.01
N ALA A 39 -13.96 1.56 -7.87
CA ALA A 39 -12.59 2.00 -7.67
C ALA A 39 -11.60 0.82 -7.59
N LEU A 40 -11.97 -0.29 -6.95
CA LEU A 40 -11.15 -1.51 -6.92
C LEU A 40 -11.02 -2.12 -8.32
N THR A 41 -12.12 -2.17 -9.08
CA THR A 41 -12.12 -2.66 -10.46
C THR A 41 -11.20 -1.81 -11.32
N LEU A 42 -11.24 -0.48 -11.19
CA LEU A 42 -10.35 0.41 -11.92
C LEU A 42 -8.87 0.17 -11.57
N LYS A 43 -8.56 -0.14 -10.30
CA LYS A 43 -7.22 -0.55 -9.88
C LYS A 43 -6.80 -1.86 -10.56
N PHE A 44 -7.65 -2.88 -10.59
CA PHE A 44 -7.32 -4.14 -11.28
C PHE A 44 -7.14 -3.97 -12.79
N VAL A 45 -8.00 -3.17 -13.43
CA VAL A 45 -7.83 -2.81 -14.84
C VAL A 45 -6.51 -2.08 -15.06
N GLY A 46 -6.16 -1.13 -14.19
CA GLY A 46 -4.88 -0.43 -14.23
C GLY A 46 -3.68 -1.37 -14.10
N ALA A 47 -3.76 -2.37 -13.22
CA ALA A 47 -2.69 -3.35 -13.01
C ALA A 47 -2.43 -4.19 -14.27
N ILE A 48 -3.51 -4.69 -14.87
CA ILE A 48 -3.45 -5.50 -16.10
C ILE A 48 -2.98 -4.64 -17.27
N ALA A 49 -3.57 -3.45 -17.44
CA ALA A 49 -3.21 -2.52 -18.51
C ALA A 49 -1.73 -2.11 -18.45
N LEU A 50 -1.20 -1.85 -17.24
CA LEU A 50 0.22 -1.52 -17.06
C LEU A 50 1.11 -2.67 -17.52
N GLY A 51 0.80 -3.91 -17.12
CA GLY A 51 1.52 -5.09 -17.60
C GLY A 51 1.48 -5.24 -19.12
N LEU A 52 0.29 -5.11 -19.73
CA LEU A 52 0.12 -5.20 -21.18
C LEU A 52 0.92 -4.13 -21.93
N ILE A 53 0.90 -2.87 -21.47
CA ILE A 53 1.66 -1.78 -22.08
C ILE A 53 3.16 -2.04 -21.98
N TYR A 54 3.66 -2.41 -20.81
CA TYR A 54 5.08 -2.71 -20.64
C TYR A 54 5.52 -3.91 -21.49
N GLN A 55 4.67 -4.93 -21.63
CA GLN A 55 4.98 -6.10 -22.44
C GLN A 55 5.01 -5.80 -23.94
N PHE A 56 3.95 -5.19 -24.46
CA PHE A 56 3.68 -5.13 -25.90
C PHE A 56 4.13 -3.81 -26.53
N TYR A 57 4.22 -2.73 -25.75
CA TYR A 57 4.63 -1.42 -26.25
C TYR A 57 6.08 -1.11 -25.89
N TYR A 58 6.47 -1.32 -24.62
CA TYR A 58 7.85 -1.04 -24.17
C TYR A 58 8.81 -2.22 -24.31
N ASN A 59 8.32 -3.42 -24.67
CA ASN A 59 9.12 -4.65 -24.76
C ASN A 59 9.92 -4.96 -23.48
N GLY A 60 9.36 -4.61 -22.30
CA GLY A 60 9.99 -4.77 -21.00
C GLY A 60 9.82 -3.54 -20.11
N GLY A 61 10.76 -3.35 -19.18
CA GLY A 61 10.80 -2.23 -18.24
C GLY A 61 10.66 -2.66 -16.79
N ASP A 62 10.57 -1.69 -15.89
CA ASP A 62 10.72 -1.91 -14.43
C ASP A 62 9.80 -3.00 -13.87
N THR A 63 8.56 -3.08 -14.34
CA THR A 63 7.60 -4.08 -13.85
C THR A 63 8.03 -5.53 -14.17
N TYR A 64 8.62 -5.75 -15.35
CA TYR A 64 9.15 -7.05 -15.75
C TYR A 64 10.48 -7.34 -15.09
N ASN A 65 11.30 -6.31 -14.86
CA ASN A 65 12.53 -6.44 -14.09
C ASN A 65 12.23 -6.85 -12.64
N TYR A 66 11.20 -6.26 -11.99
CA TYR A 66 10.75 -6.68 -10.67
C TYR A 66 10.38 -8.15 -10.66
N PHE A 67 9.59 -8.56 -11.67
CA PHE A 67 9.15 -9.93 -11.81
C PHE A 67 10.30 -10.92 -12.04
N TYR A 68 11.27 -10.58 -12.90
CA TYR A 68 12.47 -11.37 -13.14
C TYR A 68 13.22 -11.66 -11.83
N HIS A 69 13.48 -10.63 -11.03
CA HIS A 69 14.11 -10.81 -9.72
C HIS A 69 13.25 -11.61 -8.74
N THR A 70 11.93 -11.45 -8.79
CA THR A 70 10.99 -12.24 -8.01
C THR A 70 11.06 -13.73 -8.37
N GLN A 71 11.18 -14.07 -9.65
CA GLN A 71 11.35 -15.46 -10.11
C GLN A 71 12.65 -16.08 -9.57
N ILE A 72 13.74 -15.31 -9.50
CA ILE A 72 15.01 -15.77 -8.92
C ILE A 72 14.83 -16.13 -7.43
N ILE A 73 14.21 -15.26 -6.62
CA ILE A 73 13.94 -15.56 -5.21
C ILE A 73 13.05 -16.80 -5.08
N ASN A 74 12.05 -16.96 -5.94
CA ASN A 74 11.16 -18.11 -5.89
C ASN A 74 11.83 -19.41 -6.34
N SER A 75 12.76 -19.36 -7.30
CA SER A 75 13.59 -20.51 -7.65
C SER A 75 14.43 -20.96 -6.45
N ALA A 76 14.91 -20.01 -5.64
CA ALA A 76 15.62 -20.33 -4.41
C ALA A 76 14.75 -21.08 -3.40
N PHE A 77 13.46 -20.76 -3.29
CA PHE A 77 12.52 -21.52 -2.46
C PHE A 77 12.30 -22.96 -2.96
N GLY A 78 12.39 -23.19 -4.28
CA GLY A 78 12.31 -24.53 -4.87
C GLY A 78 13.55 -25.39 -4.58
N ASP A 79 14.73 -24.79 -4.61
CA ASP A 79 16.00 -25.48 -4.36
C ASP A 79 16.29 -25.65 -2.85
N SER A 80 16.09 -24.60 -2.05
CA SER A 80 16.36 -24.58 -0.62
C SER A 80 15.51 -23.51 0.08
N PHE A 81 14.56 -23.97 0.90
CA PHE A 81 13.69 -23.08 1.67
C PHE A 81 14.49 -22.07 2.51
N SER A 82 15.62 -22.47 3.09
CA SER A 82 16.48 -21.57 3.86
C SER A 82 17.08 -20.46 3.00
N ALA A 83 17.55 -20.78 1.79
CA ALA A 83 18.09 -19.78 0.86
C ALA A 83 17.01 -18.78 0.42
N GLY A 84 15.79 -19.27 0.14
CA GLY A 84 14.64 -18.42 -0.16
C GLY A 84 14.30 -17.46 0.97
N ILE A 85 14.22 -17.94 2.22
CA ILE A 85 13.96 -17.08 3.38
C ILE A 85 15.09 -16.06 3.59
N LYS A 86 16.35 -16.45 3.42
CA LYS A 86 17.49 -15.54 3.53
C LYS A 86 17.37 -14.41 2.51
N LEU A 87 17.12 -14.72 1.24
CA LEU A 87 16.93 -13.70 0.20
C LEU A 87 15.71 -12.80 0.50
N LEU A 88 14.61 -13.38 0.98
CA LEU A 88 13.39 -12.64 1.29
C LEU A 88 13.56 -11.65 2.46
N LEU A 89 14.40 -11.97 3.44
CA LEU A 89 14.64 -11.13 4.62
C LEU A 89 15.89 -10.24 4.51
N ASP A 90 16.76 -10.51 3.54
CA ASP A 90 17.96 -9.72 3.27
C ASP A 90 17.62 -8.28 2.85
N ASN A 91 18.44 -7.30 3.25
CA ASN A 91 18.30 -5.88 2.88
C ASN A 91 19.15 -5.48 1.67
N GLY A 92 19.67 -6.46 0.94
CA GLY A 92 20.47 -6.27 -0.27
C GLY A 92 21.96 -6.08 0.04
N GLY A 93 22.82 -6.53 -0.87
CA GLY A 93 24.28 -6.50 -0.69
C GLY A 93 24.86 -7.57 0.24
N SER A 94 24.05 -8.55 0.70
CA SER A 94 24.56 -9.74 1.38
C SER A 94 25.51 -10.55 0.49
N THR A 95 26.61 -11.01 1.09
CA THR A 95 27.62 -11.87 0.46
C THR A 95 27.55 -13.33 0.94
N ASP A 96 26.41 -13.75 1.50
CA ASP A 96 26.23 -15.12 2.01
C ASP A 96 26.45 -16.16 0.88
N PRO A 97 27.43 -17.07 1.01
CA PRO A 97 27.72 -18.11 0.03
C PRO A 97 26.50 -18.97 -0.34
N ALA A 98 25.58 -19.19 0.60
CA ALA A 98 24.36 -19.97 0.37
C ALA A 98 23.40 -19.31 -0.64
N THR A 99 23.51 -17.99 -0.83
CA THR A 99 22.65 -17.20 -1.72
C THR A 99 23.38 -16.64 -2.94
N ALA A 100 24.71 -16.75 -2.98
CA ALA A 100 25.57 -16.15 -4.00
C ALA A 100 25.15 -16.48 -5.44
N LYS A 101 24.74 -17.73 -5.71
CA LYS A 101 24.31 -18.17 -7.05
C LYS A 101 23.05 -17.45 -7.55
N TYR A 102 22.18 -16.99 -6.65
CA TYR A 102 20.98 -16.23 -6.97
C TYR A 102 21.31 -14.73 -7.06
N VAL A 103 22.02 -14.21 -6.05
CA VAL A 103 22.42 -12.79 -5.97
C VAL A 103 23.20 -12.37 -7.21
N ALA A 104 24.06 -13.22 -7.75
CA ALA A 104 24.83 -12.94 -8.96
C ALA A 104 23.96 -12.62 -10.20
N GLN A 105 22.72 -13.09 -10.23
CA GLN A 105 21.76 -12.83 -11.31
C GLN A 105 20.90 -11.58 -11.03
N MET A 106 21.00 -11.01 -9.82
CA MET A 106 20.14 -9.95 -9.34
C MET A 106 20.85 -8.59 -9.33
N TYR A 107 20.84 -7.88 -10.45
CA TYR A 107 21.48 -6.57 -10.56
C TYR A 107 20.91 -5.48 -9.63
N TRP A 108 19.66 -5.63 -9.16
CA TRP A 108 19.08 -4.76 -8.12
C TRP A 108 19.39 -5.19 -6.69
N HIS A 109 20.10 -6.29 -6.46
CA HIS A 109 20.56 -6.69 -5.14
C HIS A 109 21.74 -5.82 -4.68
N GLN A 110 21.40 -4.58 -4.31
CA GLN A 110 22.35 -3.59 -3.83
C GLN A 110 21.94 -3.17 -2.41
N PRO A 111 22.91 -2.78 -1.54
CA PRO A 111 22.59 -2.29 -0.22
C PRO A 111 21.56 -1.17 -0.27
N HIS A 112 20.46 -1.30 0.47
CA HIS A 112 19.40 -0.29 0.58
C HIS A 112 18.68 0.06 -0.73
N SER A 113 18.67 -0.85 -1.71
CA SER A 113 17.90 -0.65 -2.96
C SER A 113 16.39 -0.69 -2.71
N ALA A 114 15.71 0.38 -3.11
CA ALA A 114 14.25 0.46 -3.12
C ALA A 114 13.64 -0.56 -4.11
N GLU A 115 14.36 -0.85 -5.19
CA GLU A 115 13.99 -1.83 -6.17
C GLU A 115 13.99 -3.22 -5.55
N TYR A 116 15.06 -3.60 -4.84
CA TYR A 116 15.13 -4.87 -4.12
C TYR A 116 14.06 -5.00 -3.04
N ALA A 117 13.78 -3.93 -2.29
CA ALA A 117 12.66 -3.91 -1.35
C ALA A 117 11.32 -4.26 -2.01
N THR A 118 11.07 -3.72 -3.22
CA THR A 118 9.88 -4.02 -4.02
C THR A 118 9.88 -5.47 -4.50
N VAL A 119 11.03 -5.99 -4.95
CA VAL A 119 11.21 -7.41 -5.33
C VAL A 119 10.86 -8.34 -4.17
N ARG A 120 11.29 -8.04 -2.93
CA ARG A 120 10.98 -8.87 -1.75
C ARG A 120 9.48 -8.97 -1.49
N VAL A 121 8.77 -7.84 -1.58
CA VAL A 121 7.31 -7.82 -1.45
C VAL A 121 6.64 -8.62 -2.57
N ALA A 122 7.13 -8.48 -3.80
CA ALA A 122 6.64 -9.25 -4.95
C ALA A 122 6.92 -10.75 -4.82
N ALA A 123 8.09 -11.14 -4.31
CA ALA A 123 8.43 -12.53 -4.03
C ALA A 123 7.55 -13.14 -2.96
N PHE A 124 7.26 -12.39 -1.88
CA PHE A 124 6.30 -12.81 -0.86
C PHE A 124 4.92 -13.10 -1.47
N PHE A 125 4.39 -12.22 -2.34
CA PHE A 125 3.13 -12.51 -3.04
C PHE A 125 3.24 -13.65 -4.06
N GLY A 126 4.40 -13.78 -4.73
CA GLY A 126 4.70 -14.83 -5.70
C GLY A 126 4.53 -16.24 -5.15
N LEU A 127 4.88 -16.44 -3.86
CA LEU A 127 4.70 -17.72 -3.16
C LEU A 127 3.23 -18.19 -3.13
N PHE A 128 2.27 -17.26 -3.10
CA PHE A 128 0.85 -17.59 -3.03
C PHE A 128 0.19 -17.75 -4.40
N CYS A 129 0.88 -17.46 -5.50
CA CYS A 129 0.28 -17.41 -6.83
C CYS A 129 1.14 -18.05 -7.93
N PHE A 130 2.01 -18.99 -7.53
CA PHE A 130 2.86 -19.75 -8.45
C PHE A 130 3.70 -18.86 -9.37
N ASN A 131 4.12 -17.69 -8.87
CA ASN A 131 4.86 -16.70 -9.66
C ASN A 131 4.15 -16.24 -10.94
N CYS A 132 2.83 -16.15 -10.94
CA CYS A 132 2.10 -15.53 -12.03
C CYS A 132 2.23 -14.01 -11.97
N TYR A 133 2.83 -13.38 -12.98
CA TYR A 133 3.06 -11.93 -13.05
C TYR A 133 1.77 -11.14 -12.81
N THR A 134 0.71 -11.49 -13.54
CA THR A 134 -0.55 -10.75 -13.50
C THR A 134 -1.20 -10.83 -12.13
N VAL A 135 -1.12 -11.99 -11.46
CA VAL A 135 -1.66 -12.17 -10.11
C VAL A 135 -0.86 -11.40 -9.06
N ILE A 136 0.48 -11.36 -9.17
CA ILE A 136 1.31 -10.50 -8.31
C ILE A 136 0.93 -9.03 -8.50
N ALA A 137 0.72 -8.58 -9.74
CA ALA A 137 0.26 -7.22 -10.02
C ALA A 137 -1.12 -6.94 -9.38
N LEU A 138 -2.04 -7.91 -9.37
CA LEU A 138 -3.32 -7.78 -8.67
C LEU A 138 -3.16 -7.69 -7.14
N PHE A 139 -2.22 -8.42 -6.54
CA PHE A 139 -1.88 -8.24 -5.12
C PHE A 139 -1.37 -6.83 -4.83
N PHE A 140 -0.50 -6.30 -5.68
CA PHE A 140 -0.02 -4.92 -5.57
C PHE A 140 -1.17 -3.91 -5.68
N ALA A 141 -2.07 -4.10 -6.64
CA ALA A 141 -3.27 -3.28 -6.82
C ALA A 141 -4.17 -3.31 -5.58
N ALA A 142 -4.43 -4.50 -5.02
CA ALA A 142 -5.25 -4.69 -3.84
C ALA A 142 -4.63 -4.04 -2.59
N THR A 143 -3.33 -4.24 -2.37
CA THR A 143 -2.59 -3.61 -1.27
C THR A 143 -2.61 -2.09 -1.41
N SER A 144 -2.34 -1.54 -2.60
CA SER A 144 -2.42 -0.11 -2.87
C SER A 144 -3.83 0.44 -2.62
N PHE A 145 -4.84 -0.24 -3.15
CA PHE A 145 -6.25 0.13 -2.96
C PHE A 145 -6.64 0.14 -1.48
N SER A 146 -6.19 -0.84 -0.69
CA SER A 146 -6.54 -0.92 0.74
C SER A 146 -6.12 0.35 1.50
N GLY A 147 -4.91 0.86 1.23
CA GLY A 147 -4.39 2.07 1.86
C GLY A 147 -5.10 3.33 1.36
N LEU A 148 -5.30 3.43 0.04
CA LEU A 148 -6.04 4.55 -0.55
C LEU A 148 -7.50 4.60 -0.07
N TRP A 149 -8.12 3.44 0.15
CA TRP A 149 -9.46 3.35 0.74
C TRP A 149 -9.48 3.82 2.19
N ALA A 150 -8.51 3.39 3.01
CA ALA A 150 -8.37 3.85 4.39
C ALA A 150 -8.19 5.38 4.47
N MET A 151 -7.38 5.94 3.56
CA MET A 151 -7.19 7.38 3.42
C MET A 151 -8.47 8.09 3.00
N TYR A 152 -9.17 7.59 1.98
CA TYR A 152 -10.43 8.15 1.50
C TYR A 152 -11.49 8.19 2.60
N VAL A 153 -11.70 7.09 3.32
CA VAL A 153 -12.66 7.03 4.44
C VAL A 153 -12.30 8.05 5.52
N THR A 154 -11.00 8.26 5.76
CA THR A 154 -10.51 9.27 6.71
C THR A 154 -10.87 10.68 6.23
N PHE A 155 -10.58 11.02 4.97
CA PHE A 155 -10.94 12.32 4.41
C PHE A 155 -12.46 12.56 4.39
N ALA A 156 -13.23 11.55 3.98
CA ALA A 156 -14.69 11.62 3.97
C ALA A 156 -15.27 11.83 5.38
N LYS A 157 -14.59 11.35 6.43
CA LYS A 157 -14.97 11.61 7.82
C LYS A 157 -14.67 13.04 8.25
N ILE A 158 -13.55 13.61 7.81
CA ILE A 158 -13.13 14.99 8.14
C ILE A 158 -13.97 16.03 7.36
N ARG A 159 -14.33 15.72 6.12
CA ARG A 159 -15.10 16.59 5.22
C ARG A 159 -16.21 15.81 4.50
N PRO A 160 -17.33 15.49 5.19
CA PRO A 160 -18.40 14.68 4.61
C PRO A 160 -19.08 15.29 3.39
N HIS A 161 -19.12 16.62 3.28
CA HIS A 161 -19.80 17.32 2.19
C HIS A 161 -19.13 17.16 0.82
N VAL A 162 -17.82 16.85 0.78
CA VAL A 162 -17.05 16.65 -0.46
C VAL A 162 -16.66 15.20 -0.73
N TYR A 163 -17.34 14.23 -0.12
CA TYR A 163 -16.98 12.80 -0.25
C TYR A 163 -16.91 12.33 -1.71
N LYS A 164 -17.78 12.85 -2.59
CA LYS A 164 -17.76 12.48 -4.02
C LYS A 164 -16.51 13.01 -4.71
N GLN A 165 -16.17 14.27 -4.50
CA GLN A 165 -14.99 14.93 -5.08
C GLN A 165 -13.71 14.24 -4.59
N LEU A 166 -13.66 13.85 -3.31
CA LEU A 166 -12.56 13.07 -2.75
C LEU A 166 -12.44 11.70 -3.43
N ALA A 167 -13.55 11.00 -3.70
CA ALA A 167 -13.52 9.74 -4.43
C ALA A 167 -12.95 9.92 -5.84
N TRP A 168 -13.42 10.93 -6.58
CA TRP A 168 -12.90 11.30 -7.91
C TRP A 168 -11.39 11.56 -7.89
N ALA A 169 -10.93 12.37 -6.95
CA ALA A 169 -9.52 12.72 -6.83
C ALA A 169 -8.62 11.53 -6.48
N ILE A 170 -9.05 10.67 -5.56
CA ILE A 170 -8.21 9.59 -5.04
C ILE A 170 -8.19 8.37 -5.97
N PHE A 171 -9.33 8.02 -6.58
CA PHE A 171 -9.45 6.75 -7.30
C PHE A 171 -9.48 6.88 -8.82
N TYR A 172 -10.02 7.98 -9.36
CA TYR A 172 -10.36 8.05 -10.78
C TYR A 172 -9.45 8.98 -11.59
N ILE A 173 -8.53 9.71 -10.95
CA ILE A 173 -7.50 10.46 -11.68
C ILE A 173 -6.59 9.47 -12.43
N PRO A 174 -6.40 9.64 -13.75
CA PRO A 174 -5.65 8.69 -14.58
C PRO A 174 -4.28 8.32 -14.03
N SER A 175 -3.50 9.32 -13.64
CA SER A 175 -2.16 9.11 -13.08
C SER A 175 -2.19 8.26 -11.79
N MET A 176 -3.15 8.50 -10.89
CA MET A 176 -3.24 7.83 -9.58
C MET A 176 -3.62 6.36 -9.69
N PHE A 177 -4.55 6.03 -10.59
CA PHE A 177 -4.90 4.63 -10.80
C PHE A 177 -3.83 3.93 -11.64
N PHE A 178 -3.26 4.55 -12.67
CA PHE A 178 -2.29 3.88 -13.54
C PHE A 178 -0.99 3.52 -12.78
N TRP A 179 -0.30 4.52 -12.21
CA TRP A 179 0.97 4.31 -11.50
C TRP A 179 0.80 3.61 -10.15
N GLY A 180 -0.41 3.62 -9.60
CA GLY A 180 -0.71 3.01 -8.31
C GLY A 180 -1.33 1.62 -8.38
N SER A 181 -1.28 0.91 -9.52
CA SER A 181 -1.95 -0.41 -9.66
C SER A 181 -1.06 -1.57 -10.07
N GLY A 182 0.07 -1.33 -10.73
CA GLY A 182 0.92 -2.41 -11.24
C GLY A 182 1.90 -2.97 -10.21
N LEU A 183 2.65 -3.99 -10.62
CA LEU A 183 3.86 -4.46 -9.93
C LEU A 183 4.95 -3.37 -10.02
N MET A 184 4.88 -2.41 -9.10
CA MET A 184 5.74 -1.23 -9.04
C MET A 184 5.90 -0.73 -7.61
N LYS A 185 7.04 -0.06 -7.36
CA LYS A 185 7.30 0.63 -6.10
C LYS A 185 6.28 1.74 -5.77
N ASP A 186 5.74 2.39 -6.79
CA ASP A 186 4.71 3.43 -6.66
C ASP A 186 3.39 2.91 -6.06
N SER A 187 2.94 1.74 -6.48
CA SER A 187 1.75 1.08 -5.93
C SER A 187 1.86 0.86 -4.41
N LEU A 188 3.02 0.37 -3.97
CA LEU A 188 3.30 0.14 -2.55
C LEU A 188 3.40 1.46 -1.78
N ALA A 189 4.08 2.47 -2.34
CA ALA A 189 4.22 3.77 -1.73
C ALA A 189 2.86 4.47 -1.52
N MET A 190 1.97 4.42 -2.52
CA MET A 190 0.61 4.97 -2.40
C MET A 190 -0.23 4.26 -1.33
N GLY A 191 -0.15 2.93 -1.27
CA GLY A 191 -0.83 2.14 -0.24
C GLY A 191 -0.31 2.46 1.16
N ALA A 192 1.02 2.52 1.32
CA ALA A 192 1.67 2.84 2.57
C ALA A 192 1.32 4.27 3.04
N LEU A 193 1.37 5.27 2.15
CA LEU A 193 0.97 6.64 2.48
C LEU A 193 -0.49 6.70 2.97
N GLY A 194 -1.39 5.98 2.31
CA GLY A 194 -2.79 5.97 2.71
C GLY A 194 -3.04 5.34 4.08
N TRP A 195 -2.37 4.21 4.37
CA TRP A 195 -2.41 3.59 5.70
C TRP A 195 -1.74 4.45 6.77
N LEU A 196 -0.65 5.14 6.45
CA LEU A 196 0.03 6.06 7.36
C LEU A 196 -0.88 7.22 7.73
N PHE A 197 -1.57 7.82 6.76
CA PHE A 197 -2.54 8.89 7.00
C PHE A 197 -3.69 8.42 7.90
N TYR A 198 -4.25 7.24 7.63
CA TYR A 198 -5.29 6.64 8.44
C TYR A 198 -4.83 6.37 9.89
N ALA A 199 -3.61 5.82 10.05
CA ALA A 199 -3.00 5.54 11.34
C ALA A 199 -2.77 6.83 12.15
N LEU A 200 -2.21 7.87 11.51
CA LEU A 200 -2.01 9.18 12.13
C LEU A 200 -3.34 9.74 12.64
N TYR A 201 -4.38 9.75 11.80
CA TYR A 201 -5.67 10.27 12.18
C TYR A 201 -6.33 9.46 13.30
N ARG A 202 -6.35 8.13 13.23
CA ARG A 202 -6.95 7.31 14.30
C ARG A 202 -6.19 7.40 15.62
N GLY A 203 -4.86 7.32 15.56
CA GLY A 203 -3.99 7.30 16.74
C GLY A 203 -3.83 8.66 17.38
N ALA A 204 -3.34 9.64 16.64
CA ALA A 204 -2.96 10.94 17.18
C ALA A 204 -4.15 11.90 17.33
N ILE A 205 -5.11 11.86 16.40
CA ILE A 205 -6.25 12.79 16.38
C ILE A 205 -7.45 12.19 17.12
N GLN A 206 -7.94 11.03 16.71
CA GLN A 206 -9.11 10.42 17.36
C GLN A 206 -8.80 9.75 18.69
N LYS A 207 -7.52 9.45 18.96
CA LYS A 207 -7.07 8.73 20.16
C LYS A 207 -7.82 7.41 20.36
N ARG A 208 -8.07 6.68 19.27
CA ARG A 208 -8.81 5.40 19.26
C ARG A 208 -7.93 4.27 18.72
N GLY A 209 -7.90 3.16 19.44
CA GLY A 209 -7.14 1.97 19.04
C GLY A 209 -5.66 2.28 18.85
N ILE A 210 -5.07 3.04 19.79
CA ILE A 210 -3.70 3.58 19.68
C ILE A 210 -2.66 2.48 19.38
N PRO A 211 -2.67 1.30 20.02
CA PRO A 211 -1.70 0.25 19.70
C PRO A 211 -1.82 -0.23 18.24
N GLN A 212 -3.05 -0.39 17.75
CA GLN A 212 -3.31 -0.80 16.36
C GLN A 212 -2.87 0.30 15.38
N ALA A 213 -3.19 1.56 15.68
CA ALA A 213 -2.79 2.70 14.88
C ALA A 213 -1.25 2.85 14.86
N ALA A 214 -0.58 2.65 15.98
CA ALA A 214 0.88 2.69 16.08
C ALA A 214 1.53 1.57 15.26
N ALA A 215 1.01 0.33 15.33
CA ALA A 215 1.52 -0.79 14.54
C ALA A 215 1.34 -0.55 13.03
N ILE A 216 0.14 -0.13 12.59
CA ILE A 216 -0.13 0.20 11.18
C ILE A 216 0.76 1.35 10.72
N GLY A 217 0.87 2.42 11.52
CA GLY A 217 1.69 3.59 11.22
C GLY A 217 3.17 3.25 11.12
N PHE A 218 3.69 2.41 12.01
CA PHE A 218 5.07 1.93 11.97
C PHE A 218 5.35 1.12 10.72
N LEU A 219 4.50 0.14 10.38
CA LEU A 219 4.66 -0.67 9.17
C LEU A 219 4.58 0.18 7.90
N ALA A 220 3.64 1.13 7.85
CA ALA A 220 3.49 2.03 6.71
C ALA A 220 4.69 3.00 6.58
N ALA A 221 5.18 3.55 7.69
CA ALA A 221 6.37 4.39 7.68
C ALA A 221 7.62 3.60 7.28
N TYR A 222 7.80 2.38 7.78
CA TYR A 222 8.90 1.50 7.39
C TYR A 222 8.87 1.15 5.89
N ALA A 223 7.69 0.86 5.34
CA ALA A 223 7.52 0.63 3.92
C ALA A 223 7.92 1.87 3.09
N LEU A 224 7.51 3.08 3.51
CA LEU A 224 7.91 4.32 2.85
C LEU A 224 9.40 4.59 2.97
N LEU A 225 10.02 4.36 4.14
CA LEU A 225 11.47 4.51 4.33
C LEU A 225 12.24 3.60 3.36
N SER A 226 11.79 2.36 3.20
CA SER A 226 12.45 1.35 2.36
C SER A 226 12.26 1.61 0.86
N ILE A 227 11.20 2.32 0.46
CA ILE A 227 10.82 2.46 -0.95
C ILE A 227 11.04 3.90 -1.45
N LYS A 228 10.50 4.89 -0.75
CA LYS A 228 10.48 6.31 -1.14
C LYS A 228 10.48 7.21 0.10
N VAL A 229 11.63 7.33 0.75
CA VAL A 229 11.82 8.11 1.99
C VAL A 229 11.33 9.55 1.87
N TYR A 230 11.49 10.19 0.71
CA TYR A 230 11.06 11.57 0.50
C TYR A 230 9.54 11.78 0.68
N ILE A 231 8.70 10.77 0.40
CA ILE A 231 7.26 10.87 0.63
C ILE A 231 6.98 11.03 2.13
N LEU A 232 7.69 10.26 2.96
CA LEU A 232 7.57 10.37 4.41
C LEU A 232 8.10 11.72 4.91
N LEU A 233 9.24 12.18 4.39
CA LEU A 233 9.82 13.48 4.75
C LEU A 233 8.90 14.65 4.39
N CYS A 234 8.18 14.60 3.27
CA CYS A 234 7.18 15.61 2.90
C CYS A 234 5.90 15.50 3.75
N PHE A 235 5.50 14.28 4.12
CA PHE A 235 4.29 14.03 4.89
C PHE A 235 4.41 14.50 6.35
N LEU A 236 5.55 14.22 6.99
CA LEU A 236 5.73 14.43 8.43
C LEU A 236 5.50 15.87 8.91
N PRO A 237 6.07 16.92 8.28
CA PRO A 237 5.87 18.30 8.73
C PRO A 237 4.39 18.71 8.74
N GLY A 238 3.66 18.39 7.67
CA GLY A 238 2.23 18.68 7.57
C GLY A 238 1.40 17.88 8.58
N ALA A 239 1.73 16.61 8.76
CA ALA A 239 1.09 15.74 9.74
C ALA A 239 1.29 16.23 11.18
N LEU A 240 2.52 16.60 11.55
CA LEU A 240 2.85 17.11 12.88
C LEU A 240 2.16 18.44 13.17
N LEU A 241 2.18 19.37 12.21
CA LEU A 241 1.48 20.64 12.34
C LEU A 241 -0.03 20.45 12.53
N TRP A 242 -0.63 19.51 11.77
CA TRP A 242 -2.04 19.19 11.93
C TRP A 242 -2.37 18.61 13.31
N VAL A 243 -1.59 17.64 13.78
CA VAL A 243 -1.74 17.04 15.12
C VAL A 243 -1.58 18.09 16.23
N PHE A 244 -0.61 19.00 16.08
CA PHE A 244 -0.40 20.10 17.03
C PHE A 244 -1.61 21.03 17.09
N ASN A 245 -2.11 21.47 15.92
CA ASN A 245 -3.26 22.36 15.85
C ASN A 245 -4.53 21.74 16.44
N GLU A 246 -4.79 20.46 16.15
CA GLU A 246 -5.96 19.75 16.67
C GLU A 246 -5.91 19.62 18.20
N ASN A 247 -4.74 19.28 18.75
CA ASN A 247 -4.57 19.21 20.20
C ASN A 247 -4.72 20.58 20.88
N ASN A 248 -4.23 21.66 20.26
CA ASN A 248 -4.38 23.02 20.79
C ASN A 248 -5.84 23.51 20.74
N ALA A 249 -6.57 23.18 19.69
CA ALA A 249 -7.99 23.52 19.58
C ALA A 249 -8.80 22.91 20.73
N LEU A 250 -8.49 21.66 21.10
CA LEU A 250 -9.14 20.97 22.22
C LEU A 250 -8.86 21.64 23.58
N ILE A 251 -7.69 22.24 23.77
CA ILE A 251 -7.33 22.95 25.02
C ILE A 251 -8.16 24.23 25.17
N LYS A 252 -8.36 24.98 24.08
CA LYS A 252 -9.13 26.25 24.11
C LYS A 252 -10.62 26.04 24.36
N THR A 253 -11.17 24.87 24.03
CA THR A 253 -12.59 24.55 24.22
C THR A 253 -12.95 23.98 25.59
N LYS A 254 -11.98 23.70 26.48
CA LYS A 254 -12.27 23.41 27.89
C LYS A 254 -12.50 24.76 28.60
N PRO A 255 -13.72 25.10 29.05
CA PRO A 255 -13.88 26.26 29.92
C PRO A 255 -13.11 25.96 31.19
N TYR A 256 -12.18 26.84 31.55
CA TYR A 256 -11.71 26.94 32.92
C TYR A 256 -12.97 26.99 33.81
N GLY A 257 -12.98 26.16 34.85
CA GLY A 257 -14.16 25.91 35.68
C GLY A 257 -14.91 27.20 36.03
N CYS A 258 -16.24 27.10 36.00
CA CYS A 258 -17.13 28.09 36.60
C CYS A 258 -16.55 28.52 37.95
N TRP A 259 -16.06 29.75 38.01
CA TRP A 259 -15.95 30.47 39.27
C TRP A 259 -17.38 30.60 39.83
N PRO A 260 -17.66 30.23 41.10
CA PRO A 260 -18.91 30.60 41.71
C PRO A 260 -18.95 32.13 41.78
N SER A 261 -19.94 32.72 41.11
CA SER A 261 -20.25 34.15 41.22
C SER A 261 -20.57 34.49 42.69
N PRO A 262 -19.94 35.49 43.31
CA PRO A 262 -20.15 35.83 44.72
C PRO A 262 -21.37 36.73 44.97
N TYR A 263 -22.42 36.63 44.15
CA TYR A 263 -23.64 37.42 44.35
C TYR A 263 -24.88 36.55 44.18
N SER A 264 -25.25 35.88 45.27
CA SER A 264 -26.63 35.50 45.57
C SER A 264 -26.97 36.07 46.95
N SER A 265 -27.41 37.33 46.93
CA SER A 265 -28.17 37.97 48.01
C SER A 265 -29.66 37.69 47.85
#